data_AF-A0AAD1FPF9-F1
#
_entry.id   AF-A0AAD1FPF9-F1
#
_cell.length_a   1.000
_cell.length_b   1.000
_cell.length_c   1.000
_cell.angle_alpha   90.00
_cell.angle_beta   90.00
_cell.angle_gamma   90.00
#
_symmetry.space_group_name_H-M   'P 1'
#
loop_
_entity.id
_entity.type
_entity.pdbx_description
1 polymer ?
#
loop_
_entity_poly.entity_id
_entity_poly.type
_entity_poly.pdbx_seq_one_letter_code
_entity_poly.pdbx_strand_id
1 'polypeptide(L)' 'MDIMRYHPEDDNKPAQMIYMEDPFGNLFELYSHTYEETYASDYE' A
#
# COMPACT_ATOMS: atom_id res chain seq x y z
N MET A 1 -2.20 -1.81 -18.38
CA MET A 1 -2.19 -1.18 -17.06
C MET A 1 -1.47 -2.17 -16.18
N ASP A 2 -0.22 -1.89 -15.86
CA ASP A 2 0.60 -2.77 -15.04
C ASP A 2 0.43 -2.35 -13.57
N ILE A 3 0.28 -3.31 -12.68
CA ILE A 3 0.08 -3.08 -11.25
C ILE A 3 1.27 -3.73 -10.54
N MET A 4 2.14 -2.91 -9.98
CA MET A 4 3.29 -3.39 -9.22
C MET A 4 3.02 -3.30 -7.72
N ARG A 5 3.38 -4.36 -6.99
CA ARG A 5 3.29 -4.41 -5.53
C ARG A 5 4.70 -4.40 -4.94
N TYR A 6 4.87 -3.69 -3.85
CA TYR A 6 6.08 -3.77 -3.04
C TYR A 6 5.97 -4.97 -2.09
N HIS A 7 6.93 -5.91 -2.12
CA HIS A 7 6.89 -7.22 -1.43
C HIS A 7 5.70 -8.10 -1.81
N PRO A 8 5.56 -8.49 -3.10
CA PRO A 8 4.47 -9.37 -3.54
C PRO A 8 4.47 -10.77 -2.88
N GLU A 9 5.58 -11.17 -2.26
CA GLU A 9 5.76 -12.46 -1.58
C GLU A 9 5.23 -12.50 -0.15
N ASP A 10 4.91 -11.35 0.45
CA ASP A 10 4.63 -11.24 1.88
C ASP A 10 3.30 -10.52 2.14
N ASP A 11 2.21 -11.29 2.08
CA ASP A 11 0.85 -10.84 2.44
C ASP A 11 0.70 -10.56 3.95
N ASN A 12 1.68 -10.93 4.79
CA ASN A 12 1.63 -10.67 6.23
C ASN A 12 2.19 -9.30 6.62
N LYS A 13 2.76 -8.53 5.67
CA LYS A 13 3.14 -7.16 5.97
C LYS A 13 1.89 -6.31 6.17
N PRO A 14 1.81 -5.59 7.30
CA PRO A 14 0.60 -4.87 7.67
C PRO A 14 0.41 -3.58 6.83
N ALA A 15 1.49 -3.06 6.26
CA ALA A 15 1.46 -2.01 5.24
C ALA A 15 1.68 -2.60 3.83
N GLN A 16 0.75 -2.32 2.92
CA GLN A 16 0.88 -2.66 1.50
C GLN A 16 1.02 -1.39 0.66
N MET A 17 1.94 -1.43 -0.31
CA MET A 17 2.19 -0.32 -1.22
C MET A 17 2.08 -0.80 -2.67
N ILE A 18 1.26 -0.09 -3.45
CA ILE A 18 0.94 -0.42 -4.83
C ILE A 18 1.22 0.77 -5.73
N TYR A 19 1.83 0.50 -6.88
CA TYR A 19 2.07 1.45 -7.95
C TYR A 19 1.31 1.05 -9.19
N MET A 20 0.67 2.02 -9.85
CA MET A 20 0.05 1.79 -11.15
C MET A 20 0.32 2.95 -12.10
N GLU A 21 0.61 2.61 -13.35
CA GLU A 21 0.74 3.55 -14.45
C GLU A 21 -0.47 3.44 -15.37
N ASP A 22 -1.11 4.59 -15.62
CA ASP A 22 -2.19 4.66 -16.59
C ASP A 22 -1.64 4.74 -18.05
N PRO A 23 -2.48 4.53 -19.07
CA PRO A 23 -2.04 4.62 -20.47
C PRO A 23 -1.60 6.02 -20.94
N PHE A 24 -1.79 7.05 -20.12
CA PHE A 24 -1.41 8.44 -20.40
C PHE A 24 -0.10 8.83 -19.70
N GLY A 25 0.52 7.91 -18.95
CA GLY A 25 1.78 8.12 -18.23
C GLY A 25 1.63 8.75 -16.85
N ASN A 26 0.41 8.80 -16.28
CA ASN A 26 0.25 9.23 -14.89
C ASN A 26 0.57 8.07 -13.94
N LEU A 27 1.32 8.37 -12.87
CA LEU A 27 1.66 7.43 -11.81
C LEU A 27 0.75 7.62 -10.61
N PHE A 28 0.15 6.53 -10.13
CA PHE A 28 -0.61 6.50 -8.89
C PHE A 28 0.10 5.62 -7.86
N GLU A 29 0.22 6.14 -6.64
CA GLU A 29 0.81 5.45 -5.49
C GLU A 29 -0.28 5.26 -4.43
N LEU A 30 -0.52 4.02 -4.02
CA LEU A 30 -1.51 3.67 -3.02
C LEU A 30 -0.82 3.03 -1.82
N TYR A 31 -1.06 3.59 -0.64
CA TYR A 31 -0.58 3.07 0.64
C TYR A 31 -1.78 2.64 1.47
N SER A 32 -1.83 1.38 1.86
CA SER A 32 -2.79 0.89 2.85
C SER A 32 -2.05 0.42 4.09
N HIS A 33 -2.47 0.91 5.25
CA HIS A 33 -2.07 0.41 6.57
C HIS A 33 -3.31 -0.09 7.31
N THR A 34 -3.11 -0.90 8.35
CA THR A 34 -4.22 -1.27 9.22
C THR A 34 -4.59 -0.09 10.15
N TYR A 35 -5.88 0.04 10.47
CA TYR A 35 -6.36 1.07 11.39
C TYR A 35 -5.68 0.96 12.77
N GLU A 36 -5.45 -0.27 13.22
CA GLU A 36 -4.78 -0.56 14.49
C GLU A 36 -3.35 0.01 14.53
N GLU A 37 -2.56 -0.09 13.45
CA GLU A 37 -1.21 0.49 13.45
C GLU A 37 -1.17 2.01 13.58
N THR A 38 -2.12 2.70 12.96
CA THR A 38 -2.11 4.18 12.94
C THR A 38 -2.80 4.77 14.17
N TYR A 39 -3.81 4.09 14.71
CA TYR A 39 -4.67 4.67 15.74
C TYR A 39 -4.73 3.88 17.05
N ALA A 40 -4.21 2.64 17.12
CA ALA A 40 -4.17 1.91 18.40
C ALA A 40 -3.00 2.35 19.30
N SER A 41 -2.01 3.10 18.77
CA SER A 41 -0.91 3.66 19.58
C SER A 41 -1.34 4.80 20.51
N ASP A 42 -2.49 5.43 20.24
CA ASP A 42 -2.99 6.58 21.01
C ASP A 42 -3.89 6.18 22.20
N TYR A 43 -4.15 4.88 22.39
CA TYR A 43 -4.91 4.34 23.52
C TYR A 43 -4.02 3.45 24.42
N GLU A 44 -3.06 4.06 25.13
CA GLU A 44 -2.46 3.50 26.35
C GLU A 44 -2.66 4.42 27.57
#